data_AF-A0AAW0TCD0-F1
#
_entry.id   AF-A0AAW0TCD0-F1
#
_cell.length_a   1.000
_cell.length_b   1.000
_cell.length_c   1.000
_cell.angle_alpha   90.00
_cell.angle_beta   90.00
_cell.angle_gamma   90.00
#
_symmetry.space_group_name_H-M   'P 1'
#
loop_
_entity.id
_entity.type
_entity.pdbx_description
1 polymer ?
#
loop_
_entity_poly.entity_id
_entity_poly.type
_entity_poly.pdbx_seq_one_letter_code
_entity_poly.pdbx_strand_id
1 'polypeptide(L)'
;MRAAHSLASGYVWIGGSYFIYDTIAMYKVHLASLAEAPKCLAGRVNSYLRRRTLLVLHHVVVVTVLMPVLIYRNGIGDFFVGCFYCVELSGPFTNMRVVLSRLGLKASRWYTVNGILMIITFALCRVAIFPYMYFAYGAQYGLDIFQVMKKIPLHCNLGSLLVLLPQIHWLRLMVLGAFKISRGATLTEADEKID
;
A
#
# COMPACT_ATOMS: atom_id res chain seq x y z
N MET A 1 -14.48 -17.06 -17.37
CA MET A 1 -14.83 -15.77 -18.01
C MET A 1 -13.56 -15.04 -18.37
N ARG A 2 -13.28 -14.88 -19.67
CA ARG A 2 -12.18 -14.07 -20.19
C ARG A 2 -12.73 -12.65 -20.39
N ALA A 3 -12.61 -11.82 -19.36
CA ALA A 3 -12.89 -10.39 -19.47
C ALA A 3 -11.55 -9.65 -19.43
N ALA A 4 -10.68 -9.98 -20.40
CA ALA A 4 -9.35 -9.40 -20.49
C ALA A 4 -9.49 -7.94 -20.93
N HIS A 5 -9.18 -7.01 -20.02
CA HIS A 5 -9.20 -5.58 -20.28
C HIS A 5 -7.77 -5.08 -20.51
N SER A 6 -7.55 -4.41 -21.63
CA SER A 6 -6.22 -3.91 -22.03
C SER A 6 -5.57 -3.05 -20.96
N LEU A 7 -6.36 -2.20 -20.29
CA LEU A 7 -5.90 -1.38 -19.17
C LEU A 7 -5.36 -2.23 -18.00
N ALA A 8 -6.03 -3.33 -17.65
CA ALA A 8 -5.63 -4.17 -16.53
C ALA A 8 -4.31 -4.91 -16.82
N SER A 9 -4.05 -5.24 -18.08
CA SER A 9 -2.81 -5.87 -18.54
C SER A 9 -1.69 -4.86 -18.77
N GLY A 10 -1.99 -3.68 -19.32
CA GLY A 10 -1.01 -2.65 -19.62
C GLY A 10 -0.46 -1.97 -18.36
N TYR A 11 -1.33 -1.68 -17.39
CA TYR A 11 -0.93 -1.01 -16.16
C TYR A 11 0.07 -1.85 -15.33
N VAL A 12 0.10 -3.18 -15.49
CA VAL A 12 1.06 -4.04 -14.76
C VAL A 12 2.51 -3.65 -15.03
N TRP A 13 2.83 -3.22 -16.26
CA TRP A 13 4.18 -2.83 -16.65
C TRP A 13 4.57 -1.46 -16.10
N ILE A 14 3.60 -0.56 -16.04
CA ILE A 14 3.76 0.76 -15.42
C ILE A 14 3.94 0.59 -13.90
N GLY A 15 3.05 -0.18 -13.26
CA GLY A 15 3.14 -0.49 -11.84
C GLY A 15 4.45 -1.19 -11.49
N GLY A 16 4.83 -2.24 -12.22
CA GLY A 16 6.06 -2.99 -11.97
C GLY A 16 7.32 -2.13 -12.03
N SER A 17 7.45 -1.28 -13.07
CA SER A 17 8.60 -0.38 -13.21
C SER A 17 8.62 0.69 -12.09
N TYR A 18 7.45 1.20 -11.70
CA TYR A 18 7.30 2.10 -10.56
C TYR A 18 7.72 1.45 -9.23
N PHE A 19 7.29 0.23 -8.92
CA PHE A 19 7.64 -0.45 -7.65
C PHE A 19 9.15 -0.74 -7.55
N ILE A 20 9.81 -1.04 -8.68
CA ILE A 20 11.27 -1.19 -8.75
C ILE A 20 11.96 0.15 -8.47
N TYR A 21 11.51 1.22 -9.14
CA TYR A 21 12.03 2.56 -8.90
C TYR A 21 11.87 2.96 -7.43
N ASP A 22 10.71 2.73 -6.82
CA ASP A 22 10.44 3.12 -5.45
C ASP A 22 11.32 2.36 -4.45
N THR A 23 11.58 1.07 -4.69
CA THR A 23 12.54 0.26 -3.90
C THR A 23 13.94 0.91 -3.89
N ILE A 24 14.41 1.38 -5.05
CA ILE A 24 15.70 2.06 -5.17
C ILE A 24 15.67 3.42 -4.47
N ALA A 25 14.59 4.19 -4.65
CA ALA A 25 14.41 5.50 -4.02
C ALA A 25 14.40 5.40 -2.49
N MET A 26 13.66 4.43 -1.95
CA MET A 26 13.64 4.14 -0.52
C MET A 26 15.02 3.79 0.03
N TYR A 27 15.82 2.99 -0.69
CA TYR A 27 17.18 2.66 -0.27
C TYR A 27 18.07 3.91 -0.23
N LYS A 28 18.00 4.77 -1.25
CA LYS A 28 18.73 6.05 -1.29
C LYS A 28 18.32 6.97 -0.14
N VAL A 29 17.01 7.13 0.10
CA VAL A 29 16.48 7.94 1.20
C VAL A 29 16.89 7.38 2.57
N HIS A 30 16.93 6.05 2.72
CA HIS A 30 17.44 5.42 3.94
C HIS A 30 18.90 5.79 4.19
N LEU A 31 19.78 5.63 3.20
CA LEU A 31 21.18 5.99 3.34
C LEU A 31 21.38 7.48 3.65
N ALA A 32 20.65 8.36 2.98
CA ALA A 32 20.69 9.80 3.23
C ALA A 32 20.15 10.19 4.62
N SER A 33 19.35 9.33 5.26
CA SER A 33 18.82 9.56 6.61
C SER A 33 19.76 9.10 7.73
N LEU A 34 20.89 8.45 7.40
CA LEU A 34 21.89 8.02 8.38
C LEU A 34 22.91 9.15 8.57
N ALA A 35 23.24 9.45 9.83
CA ALA A 35 24.33 10.38 10.15
C ALA A 35 25.68 9.87 9.61
N GLU A 36 25.91 8.55 9.71
CA GLU A 36 27.01 7.86 9.07
C GLU A 36 26.53 6.56 8.43
N ALA A 37 26.73 6.42 7.13
CA ALA A 37 26.39 5.21 6.41
C ALA A 37 27.48 4.13 6.59
N PRO A 38 27.11 2.85 6.82
CA PRO A 38 28.08 1.76 6.89
C PRO A 38 28.99 1.74 5.64
N LYS A 39 30.29 1.53 5.82
CA LYS A 39 31.24 1.50 4.69
C LYS A 39 31.04 0.26 3.81
N CYS A 40 30.73 -0.88 4.41
CA CYS A 40 30.51 -2.13 3.70
C CYS A 40 29.07 -2.25 3.15
N LEU A 41 28.93 -2.86 1.97
CA LEU A 41 27.62 -3.08 1.34
C LEU A 41 26.70 -3.94 2.21
N ALA A 42 27.21 -5.01 2.80
CA ALA A 42 26.45 -5.89 3.67
C ALA A 42 25.86 -5.13 4.89
N GLY A 43 26.63 -4.20 5.47
CA GLY A 43 26.16 -3.35 6.56
C GLY A 43 25.07 -2.38 6.13
N ARG A 44 25.19 -1.79 4.92
CA ARG A 44 24.16 -0.90 4.35
C ARG A 44 22.84 -1.64 4.13
N VAL A 45 22.91 -2.82 3.49
CA VAL A 45 21.73 -3.64 3.20
C VAL A 45 21.08 -4.14 4.49
N ASN A 46 21.85 -4.67 5.45
CA ASN A 46 21.30 -5.14 6.72
C ASN A 46 20.65 -4.00 7.53
N SER A 47 21.26 -2.80 7.54
CA SER A 47 20.67 -1.61 8.16
C SER A 47 19.33 -1.23 7.52
N TYR A 48 19.27 -1.24 6.19
CA TYR A 48 18.06 -0.93 5.44
C TYR A 48 16.95 -1.94 5.72
N LEU A 49 17.26 -3.24 5.63
CA LEU A 49 16.31 -4.32 5.88
C LEU A 49 15.76 -4.28 7.30
N ARG A 50 16.61 -4.09 8.32
CA ARG A 50 16.16 -4.04 9.72
C ARG A 50 15.31 -2.81 10.04
N ARG A 51 15.60 -1.67 9.41
CA ARG A 51 14.95 -0.40 9.74
C ARG A 51 13.63 -0.19 8.99
N ARG A 52 13.41 -0.87 7.85
CA ARG A 52 12.22 -0.71 7.00
C ARG A 52 11.65 -2.05 6.57
N THR A 53 11.68 -3.06 7.44
CA THR A 53 11.36 -4.46 7.12
C THR A 53 10.03 -4.62 6.40
N LEU A 54 8.95 -4.03 6.93
CA LEU A 54 7.61 -4.21 6.40
C LEU A 54 7.49 -3.62 4.99
N LEU A 55 7.97 -2.39 4.81
CA LEU A 55 7.91 -1.69 3.52
C LEU A 55 8.78 -2.38 2.46
N VAL A 56 9.99 -2.83 2.83
CA VAL A 56 10.84 -3.58 1.89
C VAL A 56 10.20 -4.93 1.54
N LEU A 57 9.69 -5.67 2.52
CA LEU A 57 9.01 -6.94 2.27
C LEU A 57 7.80 -6.74 1.34
N HIS A 58 7.01 -5.69 1.57
CA HIS A 58 5.87 -5.34 0.71
C HIS A 58 6.31 -5.14 -0.75
N HIS A 59 7.32 -4.30 -0.99
CA HIS A 59 7.81 -4.04 -2.35
C HIS A 59 8.41 -5.28 -3.02
N VAL A 60 9.20 -6.07 -2.28
CA VAL A 60 9.78 -7.32 -2.79
C VAL A 60 8.66 -8.28 -3.19
N VAL A 61 7.67 -8.53 -2.31
CA VAL A 61 6.54 -9.42 -2.62
C VAL A 61 5.73 -8.91 -3.82
N VAL A 62 5.48 -7.59 -3.91
CA VAL A 62 4.77 -7.03 -5.06
C VAL A 62 5.54 -7.28 -6.36
N VAL A 63 6.85 -7.01 -6.39
CA VAL A 63 7.68 -7.17 -7.59
C VAL A 63 7.90 -8.64 -7.95
N THR A 64 8.18 -9.52 -6.98
CA THR A 64 8.59 -10.91 -7.25
C THR A 64 7.43 -11.90 -7.29
N VAL A 65 6.26 -11.56 -6.71
CA VAL A 65 5.10 -12.46 -6.65
C VAL A 65 3.90 -11.86 -7.36
N LEU A 66 3.45 -10.66 -6.94
CA LEU A 66 2.23 -10.08 -7.49
C LEU A 66 2.38 -9.77 -8.99
N MET A 67 3.48 -9.13 -9.40
CA MET A 67 3.70 -8.76 -10.80
C MET A 67 3.73 -10.00 -11.75
N PRO A 68 4.50 -11.07 -11.48
CA PRO A 68 4.42 -12.29 -12.29
C PRO A 68 3.02 -12.88 -12.35
N VAL A 69 2.31 -12.97 -11.21
CA VAL A 69 0.92 -13.45 -11.18
C VAL A 69 0.04 -12.61 -12.09
N LEU A 70 0.18 -11.28 -12.05
CA LEU A 70 -0.61 -10.38 -12.89
C LEU A 70 -0.26 -10.48 -14.38
N ILE A 71 0.99 -10.77 -14.75
CA ILE A 71 1.42 -10.96 -16.14
C ILE A 71 0.92 -12.31 -16.69
N TYR A 72 1.02 -13.38 -15.91
CA TYR A 72 0.73 -14.75 -16.34
C TYR A 72 -0.70 -15.23 -16.04
N ARG A 73 -1.60 -14.34 -15.58
CA ARG A 73 -3.00 -14.68 -15.24
C ARG A 73 -3.90 -15.07 -16.42
N ASN A 74 -3.40 -15.04 -17.66
CA ASN A 74 -4.14 -15.39 -18.87
C ASN A 74 -5.51 -14.69 -19.02
N GLY A 75 -5.60 -13.42 -18.59
CA GLY A 75 -6.83 -12.60 -18.67
C GLY A 75 -7.95 -13.00 -17.70
N ILE A 76 -7.62 -13.76 -16.65
CA ILE A 76 -8.56 -14.15 -15.59
C ILE A 76 -8.43 -13.17 -14.42
N GLY A 77 -9.57 -12.74 -13.88
CA GLY A 77 -9.62 -11.95 -12.65
C GLY A 77 -9.41 -10.45 -12.84
N ASP A 78 -9.57 -9.90 -14.03
CA ASP A 78 -9.31 -8.48 -14.33
C ASP A 78 -10.13 -7.50 -13.48
N PHE A 79 -11.34 -7.88 -13.04
CA PHE A 79 -12.11 -7.11 -12.06
C PHE A 79 -11.34 -6.96 -10.74
N PHE A 80 -10.82 -8.08 -10.20
CA PHE A 80 -10.04 -8.10 -8.96
C PHE A 80 -8.76 -7.29 -9.13
N VAL A 81 -8.09 -7.44 -10.28
CA VAL A 81 -6.88 -6.67 -10.60
C VAL A 81 -7.15 -5.18 -10.66
N GLY A 82 -8.26 -4.77 -11.28
CA GLY A 82 -8.69 -3.37 -11.28
C GLY A 82 -8.90 -2.82 -9.87
N CYS A 83 -9.57 -3.59 -9.00
CA CYS A 83 -9.70 -3.25 -7.58
C CYS A 83 -8.34 -3.12 -6.88
N PHE A 84 -7.37 -3.99 -7.16
CA PHE A 84 -6.02 -3.86 -6.64
C PHE A 84 -5.33 -2.58 -7.11
N TYR A 85 -5.53 -2.13 -8.34
CA TYR A 85 -4.92 -0.87 -8.79
C TYR A 85 -5.53 0.37 -8.13
N CYS A 86 -6.77 0.31 -7.63
CA CYS A 86 -7.35 1.42 -6.86
C CYS A 86 -6.53 1.74 -5.60
N VAL A 87 -5.78 0.78 -5.04
CA VAL A 87 -4.97 0.98 -3.83
C VAL A 87 -3.90 2.07 -3.99
N GLU A 88 -3.48 2.34 -5.22
CA GLU A 88 -2.47 3.37 -5.52
C GLU A 88 -3.01 4.79 -5.40
N LEU A 89 -4.34 4.98 -5.40
CA LEU A 89 -4.95 6.32 -5.31
C LEU A 89 -4.62 7.04 -4.00
N SER A 90 -4.36 6.31 -2.92
CA SER A 90 -3.96 6.93 -1.64
C SER A 90 -2.48 7.34 -1.62
N GLY A 91 -1.65 6.83 -2.54
CA GLY A 91 -0.19 7.04 -2.61
C GLY A 91 0.23 8.52 -2.66
N PRO A 92 -0.40 9.37 -3.50
CA PRO A 92 -0.13 10.80 -3.52
C PRO A 92 -0.30 11.48 -2.15
N PHE A 93 -1.34 11.11 -1.40
CA PHE A 93 -1.61 11.71 -0.09
C PHE A 93 -0.67 11.22 1.01
N THR A 94 -0.31 9.94 0.99
CA THR A 94 0.69 9.37 1.92
C THR A 94 2.08 9.97 1.68
N ASN A 95 2.46 10.17 0.41
CA ASN A 95 3.75 10.80 0.08
C ASN A 95 3.75 12.30 0.39
N MET A 96 2.68 13.02 0.05
CA MET A 96 2.54 14.45 0.36
C MET A 96 2.63 14.72 1.87
N ARG A 97 2.11 13.81 2.69
CA ARG A 97 2.20 13.89 4.16
C ARG A 97 3.66 13.95 4.62
N VAL A 98 4.51 13.09 4.06
CA VAL A 98 5.94 13.04 4.38
C VAL A 98 6.65 14.28 3.84
N VAL A 99 6.35 14.73 2.62
CA VAL A 99 6.93 15.95 2.04
C VAL A 99 6.64 17.17 2.90
N LEU A 100 5.38 17.40 3.26
CA LEU A 100 4.97 18.52 4.11
C LEU A 100 5.62 18.45 5.51
N SER A 101 5.78 17.23 6.04
CA SER A 101 6.51 17.00 7.29
C SER A 101 7.97 17.44 7.20
N ARG A 102 8.68 17.00 6.14
CA ARG A 102 10.10 17.33 5.89
C ARG A 102 10.34 18.81 5.62
N LEU A 103 9.35 19.51 5.07
CA LEU A 103 9.39 20.97 4.88
C LEU A 103 9.10 21.76 6.16
N GLY A 104 8.87 21.10 7.30
CA GLY A 104 8.53 21.77 8.56
C GLY A 104 7.11 22.34 8.60
N LEU A 105 6.25 21.97 7.64
CA LEU A 105 4.90 22.52 7.47
C LEU A 105 3.84 21.78 8.30
N LYS A 106 4.23 21.12 9.40
CA LYS A 106 3.31 20.33 10.26
C LYS A 106 2.18 21.16 10.88
N ALA A 107 2.40 22.45 11.11
CA ALA A 107 1.38 23.37 11.64
C ALA A 107 0.44 23.95 10.55
N SER A 108 0.71 23.69 9.28
CA SER A 108 -0.06 24.29 8.18
C SER A 108 -1.44 23.63 8.01
N ARG A 109 -2.41 24.41 7.52
CA ARG A 109 -3.73 23.88 7.11
C ARG A 109 -3.59 22.80 6.04
N TRP A 110 -2.63 22.93 5.13
CA TRP A 110 -2.34 21.95 4.08
C TRP A 110 -1.97 20.57 4.64
N TYR A 111 -1.18 20.53 5.72
CA TYR A 111 -0.82 19.29 6.40
C TYR A 111 -2.02 18.56 6.99
N THR A 112 -2.96 19.31 7.58
CA THR A 112 -4.21 18.77 8.12
C THR A 112 -5.16 18.30 7.02
N VAL A 113 -5.39 19.11 5.99
CA VAL A 113 -6.26 18.75 4.86
C VAL A 113 -5.73 17.50 4.15
N ASN A 114 -4.43 17.46 3.84
CA ASN A 114 -3.82 16.27 3.25
C ASN A 114 -3.95 15.05 4.17
N GLY A 115 -3.81 15.21 5.48
CA GLY A 115 -4.00 14.11 6.45
C GLY A 115 -5.42 13.53 6.42
N ILE A 116 -6.44 14.36 6.31
CA ILE A 116 -7.84 13.92 6.18
C ILE A 116 -8.06 13.20 4.85
N LEU A 117 -7.58 13.78 3.74
CA LEU A 117 -7.68 13.15 2.41
C LEU A 117 -6.94 11.81 2.36
N MET A 118 -5.76 11.73 3.00
CA MET A 118 -5.00 10.50 3.15
C MET A 118 -5.83 9.43 3.85
N ILE A 119 -6.44 9.73 5.01
CA ILE A 119 -7.25 8.75 5.76
C ILE A 119 -8.45 8.27 4.94
N ILE A 120 -9.19 9.20 4.30
CA ILE A 120 -10.38 8.87 3.51
C ILE A 120 -10.01 7.97 2.33
N THR A 121 -9.01 8.38 1.54
CA THR A 121 -8.59 7.63 0.36
C THR A 121 -8.00 6.27 0.75
N PHE A 122 -7.23 6.20 1.83
CA PHE A 122 -6.68 4.96 2.34
C PHE A 122 -7.79 4.00 2.80
N ALA A 123 -8.77 4.48 3.56
CA ALA A 123 -9.90 3.66 4.02
C ALA A 123 -10.71 3.11 2.84
N LEU A 124 -11.06 3.95 1.87
CA LEU A 124 -11.89 3.54 0.74
C LEU A 124 -11.14 2.63 -0.23
N CYS A 125 -9.92 3.03 -0.62
CA CYS A 125 -9.22 2.41 -1.73
C CYS A 125 -8.31 1.25 -1.31
N ARG A 126 -7.96 1.13 -0.01
CA ARG A 126 -7.08 0.06 0.49
C ARG A 126 -7.75 -0.90 1.46
N VAL A 127 -8.81 -0.47 2.15
CA VAL A 127 -9.52 -1.33 3.11
C VAL A 127 -10.89 -1.72 2.60
N ALA A 128 -11.76 -0.75 2.29
CA ALA A 128 -13.13 -1.01 1.85
C ALA A 128 -13.22 -1.66 0.46
N ILE A 129 -12.21 -1.46 -0.39
CA ILE A 129 -12.16 -2.10 -1.71
C ILE A 129 -12.20 -3.64 -1.61
N PHE A 130 -11.64 -4.22 -0.54
CA PHE A 130 -11.61 -5.67 -0.35
C PHE A 130 -13.01 -6.26 -0.17
N PRO A 131 -13.79 -5.91 0.87
CA PRO A 131 -15.15 -6.42 1.02
C PRO A 131 -16.03 -6.04 -0.16
N TYR A 132 -15.84 -4.85 -0.76
CA TYR A 132 -16.55 -4.47 -1.99
C TYR A 132 -16.29 -5.43 -3.15
N MET A 133 -15.04 -5.87 -3.37
CA MET A 133 -14.71 -6.79 -4.46
C MET A 133 -15.45 -8.13 -4.31
N TYR A 134 -15.51 -8.68 -3.08
CA TYR A 134 -16.21 -9.93 -2.80
C TYR A 134 -17.73 -9.77 -2.94
N PHE A 135 -18.27 -8.66 -2.47
CA PHE A 135 -19.69 -8.33 -2.61
C PHE A 135 -20.11 -8.17 -4.07
N ALA A 136 -19.38 -7.38 -4.86
CA ALA A 136 -19.67 -7.15 -6.26
C ALA A 136 -19.59 -8.44 -7.09
N TYR A 137 -18.59 -9.29 -6.81
CA TYR A 137 -18.52 -10.62 -7.41
C TYR A 137 -19.72 -11.50 -7.01
N GLY A 138 -20.08 -11.52 -5.72
CA GLY A 138 -21.26 -12.26 -5.25
C GLY A 138 -22.54 -11.82 -5.93
N ALA A 139 -22.79 -10.50 -5.97
CA ALA A 139 -23.95 -9.91 -6.62
C ALA A 139 -24.03 -10.27 -8.12
N GLN A 140 -22.90 -10.28 -8.83
CA GLN A 140 -22.86 -10.65 -10.25
C GLN A 140 -23.28 -12.10 -10.52
N TYR A 141 -23.00 -13.02 -9.59
CA TYR A 141 -23.32 -14.45 -9.76
C TYR A 141 -24.48 -14.94 -8.88
N GLY A 142 -25.16 -14.05 -8.16
CA GLY A 142 -26.20 -14.42 -7.20
C GLY A 142 -25.70 -15.33 -6.07
N LEU A 143 -24.45 -15.13 -5.63
CA LEU A 143 -23.81 -15.92 -4.58
C LEU A 143 -23.75 -15.15 -3.26
N ASP A 144 -23.98 -15.86 -2.17
CA ASP A 144 -23.68 -15.35 -0.84
C ASP A 144 -22.15 -15.28 -0.57
N ILE A 145 -21.73 -14.45 0.37
CA ILE A 145 -20.31 -14.21 0.69
C ILE A 145 -19.57 -15.52 1.00
N PHE A 146 -20.17 -16.44 1.75
CA PHE A 146 -19.52 -17.73 2.05
C PHE A 146 -19.33 -18.58 0.79
N GLN A 147 -20.26 -18.51 -0.16
CA GLN A 147 -20.16 -19.23 -1.43
C GLN A 147 -19.11 -18.58 -2.34
N VAL A 148 -19.00 -17.25 -2.33
CA VAL A 148 -17.93 -16.53 -3.03
C VAL A 148 -16.55 -16.96 -2.52
N MET A 149 -16.36 -17.01 -1.21
CA MET A 149 -15.09 -17.44 -0.60
C MET A 149 -14.71 -18.87 -0.99
N LYS A 150 -15.68 -19.78 -1.12
CA LYS A 150 -15.44 -21.16 -1.58
C LYS A 150 -15.17 -21.25 -3.08
N LYS A 151 -15.78 -20.37 -3.88
CA LYS A 151 -15.65 -20.36 -5.36
C LYS A 151 -14.32 -19.75 -5.81
N ILE A 152 -13.85 -18.72 -5.10
CA ILE A 152 -12.55 -18.09 -5.38
C ILE A 152 -11.44 -19.02 -4.87
N PRO A 153 -10.37 -19.27 -5.67
CA PRO A 153 -9.27 -20.12 -5.24
C PRO A 153 -8.69 -19.67 -3.89
N LEU A 154 -8.39 -20.63 -3.01
CA LEU A 154 -7.91 -20.34 -1.65
C LEU A 154 -6.67 -19.43 -1.64
N HIS A 155 -5.73 -19.64 -2.56
CA HIS A 155 -4.53 -18.80 -2.66
C HIS A 155 -4.85 -17.33 -3.00
N CYS A 156 -5.90 -17.05 -3.77
CA CYS A 156 -6.35 -15.69 -4.03
C CYS A 156 -6.93 -15.05 -2.76
N ASN A 157 -7.72 -15.80 -1.97
CA ASN A 157 -8.26 -15.31 -0.71
C ASN A 157 -7.16 -15.04 0.32
N LEU A 158 -6.19 -15.95 0.43
CA LEU A 158 -5.03 -15.77 1.30
C LEU A 158 -4.17 -14.59 0.84
N GLY A 159 -3.95 -14.42 -0.46
CA GLY A 159 -3.26 -13.27 -1.02
C GLY A 159 -3.98 -11.95 -0.70
N SER A 160 -5.29 -11.89 -0.91
CA SER A 160 -6.11 -10.72 -0.55
C SER A 160 -6.02 -10.40 0.94
N LEU A 161 -6.10 -11.42 1.80
CA LEU A 161 -5.97 -11.23 3.25
C LEU A 161 -4.58 -10.74 3.64
N LEU A 162 -3.52 -11.31 3.05
CA LEU A 162 -2.13 -10.90 3.29
C LEU A 162 -1.90 -9.43 2.89
N VAL A 163 -2.54 -8.96 1.82
CA VAL A 163 -2.49 -7.55 1.41
C VAL A 163 -3.31 -6.68 2.36
N LEU A 164 -4.50 -7.12 2.78
CA LEU A 164 -5.42 -6.33 3.61
C LEU A 164 -4.89 -6.10 5.05
N LEU A 165 -4.25 -7.09 5.66
CA LEU A 165 -3.82 -7.02 7.06
C LEU A 165 -2.89 -5.84 7.38
N PRO A 166 -1.80 -5.58 6.62
CA PRO A 166 -1.00 -4.36 6.78
C PRO A 166 -1.81 -3.08 6.60
N GLN A 167 -2.76 -3.05 5.67
CA GLN A 167 -3.58 -1.85 5.42
C GLN A 167 -4.48 -1.52 6.61
N ILE A 168 -5.10 -2.53 7.24
CA ILE A 168 -5.88 -2.33 8.47
C ILE A 168 -4.99 -1.79 9.59
N HIS A 169 -3.78 -2.35 9.73
CA HIS A 169 -2.81 -1.89 10.72
C HIS A 169 -2.45 -0.41 10.52
N TRP A 170 -2.08 -0.03 9.29
CA TRP A 170 -1.74 1.36 8.97
C TRP A 170 -2.91 2.32 9.10
N LEU A 171 -4.11 1.93 8.68
CA LEU A 171 -5.31 2.77 8.86
C LEU A 171 -5.55 3.04 10.34
N ARG A 172 -5.40 2.03 11.21
CA ARG A 172 -5.49 2.20 12.67
C ARG A 172 -4.47 3.23 13.16
N LEU A 173 -3.20 3.14 12.73
CA LEU A 173 -2.17 4.11 13.13
C LEU A 173 -2.50 5.53 12.66
N MET A 174 -2.98 5.69 11.41
CA MET A 174 -3.36 7.00 10.87
C MET A 174 -4.51 7.63 11.66
N VAL A 175 -5.53 6.85 12.00
CA VAL A 175 -6.69 7.29 12.78
C VAL A 175 -6.27 7.68 14.21
N LEU A 176 -5.44 6.86 14.86
CA LEU A 176 -4.89 7.18 16.18
C LEU A 176 -4.04 8.47 16.16
N GLY A 177 -3.22 8.63 15.12
CA GLY A 177 -2.45 9.85 14.89
C GLY A 177 -3.35 11.09 14.74
N ALA A 178 -4.45 10.98 14.00
CA ALA A 178 -5.40 12.07 13.84
C ALA A 178 -6.11 12.43 15.15
N PHE A 179 -6.50 11.43 15.96
CA PHE A 179 -7.08 11.68 17.29
C PHE A 179 -6.10 12.35 18.25
N LYS A 180 -4.81 11.99 18.19
CA LYS A 180 -3.77 12.63 19.01
C LYS A 180 -3.62 14.12 18.69
N ILE A 181 -3.60 14.47 17.40
CA ILE A 181 -3.56 15.87 16.94
C ILE A 181 -4.81 16.63 17.38
N SER A 182 -5.99 16.03 17.26
CA SER A 182 -7.26 16.64 17.65
C SER A 182 -7.34 16.95 19.15
N ARG A 183 -6.63 16.18 19.98
CA ARG A 183 -6.52 16.41 21.43
C ARG A 183 -5.42 17.42 21.82
N GLY A 184 -4.80 18.10 20.87
CA GLY A 184 -3.77 19.11 21.13
C GLY A 184 -2.40 18.55 21.51
N ALA A 185 -2.18 17.24 21.40
CA ALA A 185 -0.88 16.65 21.68
C ALA A 185 0.10 16.88 20.51
N THR A 186 1.31 17.35 20.81
CA THR A 186 2.38 17.50 19.83
C THR A 186 2.86 16.12 19.39
N LEU A 187 2.90 15.88 18.07
CA LEU A 187 3.47 14.64 17.51
C LEU A 187 4.98 14.65 17.74
N THR A 188 5.52 13.64 18.42
CA THR A 188 6.98 13.46 18.56
C THR A 188 7.52 12.74 17.32
N GLU A 189 8.81 12.90 17.00
CA GLU A 189 9.45 12.18 15.88
C GLU A 189 9.34 10.65 16.00
N ALA A 190 9.13 10.14 17.22
CA ALA A 190 8.89 8.72 17.48
C ALA A 190 7.53 8.22 16.95
N ASP A 191 6.53 9.09 16.83
CA ASP A 191 5.21 8.77 16.25
C ASP A 191 5.26 8.66 14.71
N GLU A 192 6.38 9.07 14.10
CA GLU A 192 6.57 9.14 12.65
C GLU A 192 7.14 7.84 12.05
N LYS A 193 7.45 6.85 12.90
CA LYS A 193 7.67 5.46 12.49
C LYS A 193 6.33 4.81 12.19
N ILE A 194 5.73 5.22 11.07
CA ILE A 194 4.72 4.41 10.40
C ILE A 194 5.50 3.35 9.62
N ASP A 195 6.04 2.38 10.33
CA ASP A 195 6.29 1.05 9.79
C ASP A 195 5.12 0.17 10.21
#